data_AF-A0A314YPV0-F1
#
_entry.id   AF-A0A314YPV0-F1
#
_cell.length_a   1.000
_cell.length_b   1.000
_cell.length_c   1.000
_cell.angle_alpha   90.00
_cell.angle_beta   90.00
_cell.angle_gamma   90.00
#
_symmetry.space_group_name_H-M   'P 1'
#
loop_
_entity.id
_entity.type
_entity.pdbx_description
1 polymer ?
#
loop_
_entity_poly.entity_id
_entity_poly.type
_entity_poly.pdbx_seq_one_letter_code
_entity_poly.pdbx_strand_id
1 'polypeptide(L)'
;MEAVTAGMPMATWPAFADQFYNETLVTEILGIGVRVVEGAKKWARFGGDRAKKGDIEKAVTKVMVGEEAEEMRSRAKVLGEMARKSVDEGGSSYKDLNALIQELGLHSIAPPQS
;
A
#
# COMPACT_ATOMS: atom_id res chain seq x y z
N MET A 1 3.38 1.20 2.10
CA MET A 1 4.51 1.47 1.17
C MET A 1 5.63 0.46 1.34
N GLU A 2 6.22 0.32 2.52
CA GLU A 2 7.38 -0.57 2.76
C GLU A 2 7.17 -2.01 2.26
N ALA A 3 6.03 -2.63 2.62
CA ALA A 3 5.71 -3.98 2.17
C ALA A 3 5.61 -4.11 0.64
N VAL A 4 5.06 -3.10 -0.04
CA VAL A 4 4.97 -3.07 -1.51
C VAL A 4 6.37 -3.00 -2.11
N THR A 5 7.22 -2.09 -1.63
CA THR A 5 8.61 -1.94 -2.09
C THR A 5 9.45 -3.20 -1.84
N ALA A 6 9.22 -3.86 -0.71
CA ALA A 6 9.83 -5.15 -0.36
C ALA A 6 9.27 -6.34 -1.17
N GLY A 7 8.17 -6.15 -1.89
CA GLY A 7 7.51 -7.20 -2.66
C GLY A 7 6.83 -8.26 -1.79
N MET A 8 6.29 -7.85 -0.64
CA MET A 8 5.69 -8.75 0.35
C MET A 8 4.17 -8.61 0.42
N PRO A 9 3.43 -9.73 0.56
CA PRO A 9 2.01 -9.68 0.87
C PRO A 9 1.75 -9.24 2.33
N MET A 10 0.53 -8.79 2.62
CA MET A 10 0.16 -8.20 3.90
C MET A 10 -1.09 -8.83 4.52
N ALA A 11 -1.06 -9.09 5.82
CA ALA A 11 -2.27 -9.24 6.63
C ALA A 11 -2.64 -7.84 7.17
N THR A 12 -3.75 -7.27 6.70
CA THR A 12 -4.15 -5.90 7.06
C THR A 12 -5.03 -5.92 8.30
N TRP A 13 -4.68 -5.04 9.25
CA TRP A 13 -5.49 -4.77 10.44
C TRP A 13 -5.53 -3.26 10.68
N PRO A 14 -6.49 -2.54 10.07
CA PRO A 14 -6.57 -1.10 10.18
C PRO A 14 -6.94 -0.71 11.61
N ALA A 15 -6.13 0.16 12.21
CA ALA A 15 -6.37 0.73 13.52
C ALA A 15 -7.04 2.11 13.42
N PHE A 16 -6.67 2.93 12.42
CA PHE A 16 -7.13 4.31 12.33
C PHE A 16 -7.17 4.94 10.92
N ALA A 17 -8.08 5.89 10.73
CA ALA A 17 -8.17 6.86 9.63
C ALA A 17 -7.98 6.31 8.20
N ASP A 18 -6.89 6.68 7.55
CA ASP A 18 -6.57 6.35 6.16
C ASP A 18 -6.27 4.86 5.95
N GLN A 19 -5.99 4.12 7.03
CA GLN A 19 -5.69 2.70 6.97
C GLN A 19 -6.86 1.86 6.44
N PHE A 20 -8.11 2.32 6.58
CA PHE A 20 -9.27 1.63 5.98
C PHE A 20 -9.27 1.72 4.45
N TYR A 21 -8.85 2.85 3.88
CA TYR A 21 -8.68 2.99 2.43
C TYR A 21 -7.46 2.20 1.95
N ASN A 22 -6.36 2.26 2.70
CA ASN A 22 -5.16 1.49 2.39
C ASN A 22 -5.43 -0.02 2.45
N GLU A 23 -6.26 -0.49 3.37
CA GLU A 23 -6.71 -1.89 3.41
C GLU A 23 -7.44 -2.26 2.12
N THR A 24 -8.47 -1.52 1.72
CA THR A 24 -9.20 -1.79 0.46
C THR A 24 -8.26 -1.75 -0.74
N LEU A 25 -7.35 -0.77 -0.81
CA LEU A 25 -6.33 -0.71 -1.86
C LEU A 25 -5.46 -1.98 -1.88
N VAL A 26 -4.99 -2.45 -0.73
CA VAL A 26 -4.12 -3.63 -0.63
C VAL A 26 -4.85 -4.94 -0.95
N THR A 27 -6.07 -5.10 -0.45
CA THR A 27 -6.80 -6.37 -0.54
C THR A 27 -7.62 -6.51 -1.83
N GLU A 28 -8.29 -5.45 -2.27
CA GLU A 28 -9.25 -5.52 -3.38
C GLU A 28 -8.65 -5.04 -4.71
N ILE A 29 -7.80 -4.01 -4.68
CA ILE A 29 -7.23 -3.40 -5.89
C ILE A 29 -5.89 -4.06 -6.24
N LEU A 30 -4.91 -3.96 -5.34
CA LEU A 30 -3.58 -4.52 -5.53
C LEU A 30 -3.56 -6.03 -5.34
N GLY A 31 -4.52 -6.58 -4.57
CA GLY A 31 -4.69 -8.01 -4.29
C GLY A 31 -3.41 -8.68 -3.79
N ILE A 32 -2.70 -8.01 -2.89
CA ILE A 32 -1.49 -8.47 -2.24
C ILE A 32 -1.69 -8.63 -0.73
N GLY A 33 -2.93 -8.78 -0.28
CA GLY A 33 -3.18 -8.92 1.14
C GLY A 33 -4.56 -9.44 1.48
N VAL A 34 -4.71 -9.76 2.76
CA VAL A 34 -5.94 -10.28 3.35
C VAL A 34 -6.30 -9.46 4.59
N ARG A 35 -7.59 -9.29 4.83
CA ARG A 35 -8.09 -8.63 6.05
C ARG A 35 -7.99 -9.58 7.23
N VAL A 36 -7.49 -9.09 8.38
CA VAL A 36 -7.46 -9.87 9.62
C VAL A 36 -8.85 -10.02 10.22
N VAL A 37 -9.69 -8.98 10.12
CA VAL A 37 -11.08 -9.01 10.58
C VAL A 37 -11.99 -8.62 9.42
N GLU A 38 -12.87 -9.52 8.99
CA GLU A 38 -13.86 -9.20 7.95
C GLU A 38 -14.87 -8.18 8.46
N GLY A 39 -15.12 -7.14 7.67
CA GLY A 39 -16.20 -6.18 7.95
C GLY A 39 -15.96 -5.25 9.14
N ALA A 40 -14.72 -5.12 9.63
CA ALA A 40 -14.35 -4.14 10.65
C ALA A 40 -14.58 -2.71 10.14
N LYS A 41 -15.82 -2.22 10.27
CA LYS A 41 -16.25 -0.87 9.88
C LYS A 41 -16.13 0.13 11.02
N LYS A 42 -15.81 -0.36 12.22
CA LYS A 42 -15.64 0.43 13.44
C LYS A 42 -14.29 0.11 14.07
N TRP A 43 -13.74 1.12 14.70
CA TRP A 43 -12.43 1.11 15.32
C TRP A 43 -12.46 0.22 16.56
N ALA A 44 -11.52 -0.73 16.69
CA ALA A 44 -11.46 -1.61 17.87
C ALA A 44 -11.42 -0.84 19.21
N ARG A 45 -10.82 0.37 19.20
CA ARG A 45 -10.79 1.30 20.36
C ARG A 45 -12.14 1.96 20.68
N PHE A 46 -13.03 2.09 19.71
CA PHE A 46 -14.36 2.71 19.85
C PHE A 46 -15.51 1.69 19.70
N GLY A 47 -15.27 0.43 20.12
CA GLY A 47 -16.29 -0.62 20.10
C GLY A 47 -16.43 -1.36 18.76
N GLY A 48 -15.40 -1.32 17.92
CA GLY A 48 -15.27 -2.19 16.75
C GLY A 48 -14.92 -3.63 17.10
N ASP A 49 -15.12 -4.52 16.14
CA ASP A 49 -14.84 -5.94 16.31
C ASP A 49 -13.35 -6.17 16.61
N ARG A 50 -13.09 -6.88 17.71
CA ARG A 50 -11.73 -7.30 18.08
C ARG A 50 -11.42 -8.60 17.33
N ALA A 51 -10.24 -8.68 16.73
CA ALA A 51 -9.78 -9.94 16.14
C ALA A 51 -9.70 -11.02 17.23
N LYS A 52 -10.31 -12.17 16.95
CA LYS A 52 -10.14 -13.36 17.76
C LYS A 52 -8.90 -14.11 17.28
N LYS A 53 -8.37 -15.00 18.12
CA LYS A 53 -7.25 -15.88 17.76
C LYS A 53 -7.48 -16.59 16.41
N GLY A 54 -8.69 -17.11 16.20
CA GLY A 54 -9.03 -17.81 14.95
C GLY A 54 -9.04 -16.91 13.71
N ASP A 55 -9.34 -15.62 13.85
CA ASP A 55 -9.31 -14.68 12.73
C ASP A 55 -7.86 -14.39 12.31
N ILE A 56 -6.99 -14.18 13.30
CA ILE A 56 -5.54 -14.01 13.10
C ILE A 56 -4.93 -15.26 12.47
N GLU A 57 -5.25 -16.44 13.00
CA GLU A 57 -4.73 -17.72 12.48
C GLU A 57 -5.14 -17.93 11.02
N LYS A 58 -6.40 -17.66 10.67
CA LYS A 58 -6.89 -17.75 9.29
C LYS A 58 -6.17 -16.77 8.37
N ALA A 59 -6.04 -15.50 8.78
CA ALA A 59 -5.39 -14.48 7.99
C ALA A 59 -3.91 -14.81 7.73
N VAL A 60 -3.18 -15.21 8.77
CA VAL A 60 -1.77 -15.64 8.64
C VAL A 60 -1.67 -16.87 7.72
N THR A 61 -2.54 -17.86 7.90
CA THR A 61 -2.54 -19.07 7.07
C THR A 61 -2.76 -18.71 5.60
N LYS A 62 -3.73 -17.85 5.28
CA LYS A 62 -4.00 -17.40 3.90
C LYS A 62 -2.83 -16.66 3.26
N VAL A 63 -2.07 -15.86 4.02
CA VAL A 63 -0.91 -15.13 3.49
C VAL A 63 0.28 -16.07 3.25
N MET A 64 0.37 -17.16 4.01
CA MET A 64 1.54 -18.04 4.00
C MET A 64 1.38 -19.24 3.06
N VAL A 65 0.21 -19.88 3.05
CA VAL A 65 0.01 -21.23 2.47
C VAL A 65 -1.11 -21.24 1.44
N GLY A 66 -0.93 -22.02 0.37
CA GLY A 66 -1.93 -22.25 -0.67
C GLY A 66 -1.67 -21.46 -1.94
N GLU A 67 -2.48 -21.72 -2.96
CA GLU A 67 -2.38 -21.09 -4.28
C GLU A 67 -2.58 -19.57 -4.20
N GLU A 68 -3.59 -19.11 -3.46
CA GLU A 68 -3.84 -17.68 -3.20
C GLU A 68 -2.60 -16.97 -2.61
N ALA A 69 -1.85 -17.66 -1.73
CA ALA A 69 -0.65 -17.11 -1.11
C ALA A 69 0.48 -16.92 -2.13
N GLU A 70 0.65 -17.85 -3.06
CA GLU A 70 1.63 -17.74 -4.14
C GLU A 70 1.25 -16.65 -5.15
N GLU A 71 -0.03 -16.54 -5.49
CA GLU A 71 -0.52 -15.47 -6.35
C GLU A 71 -0.28 -14.09 -5.73
N MET A 72 -0.59 -13.92 -4.44
CA MET A 72 -0.31 -12.69 -3.71
C MET A 72 1.18 -12.36 -3.69
N ARG A 73 2.06 -13.35 -3.45
CA ARG A 73 3.53 -13.17 -3.49
C ARG A 73 4.00 -12.75 -4.87
N SER A 74 3.49 -13.38 -5.92
CA SER A 74 3.84 -13.06 -7.32
C SER A 74 3.47 -11.61 -7.65
N ARG A 75 2.24 -11.21 -7.33
CA ARG A 75 1.77 -9.82 -7.52
C ARG A 75 2.59 -8.82 -6.72
N ALA A 76 2.86 -9.13 -5.44
CA ALA A 76 3.65 -8.26 -4.57
C ALA A 76 5.05 -8.05 -5.13
N LYS A 77 5.70 -9.10 -5.62
CA LYS A 77 7.02 -9.01 -6.26
C LYS A 77 7.01 -8.08 -7.48
N VAL A 78 6.03 -8.23 -8.37
CA VAL A 78 5.89 -7.34 -9.54
C VAL A 78 5.73 -5.88 -9.12
N LEU A 79 4.85 -5.61 -8.15
CA LEU A 79 4.65 -4.25 -7.64
C LEU A 79 5.92 -3.68 -6.97
N GLY A 80 6.68 -4.50 -6.24
CA GLY A 80 7.95 -4.08 -5.64
C GLY A 80 9.02 -3.77 -6.68
N GLU A 81 9.08 -4.51 -7.78
CA GLU A 81 9.94 -4.18 -8.92
C GLU A 81 9.53 -2.88 -9.60
N MET A 82 8.22 -2.65 -9.80
CA MET A 82 7.70 -1.39 -10.35
C MET A 82 8.01 -0.19 -9.45
N ALA A 83 7.83 -0.34 -8.13
CA ALA A 83 8.10 0.72 -7.16
C ALA A 83 9.59 1.11 -7.10
N ARG A 84 10.49 0.16 -7.33
CA ARG A 84 11.93 0.44 -7.43
C ARG A 84 12.29 1.10 -8.75
N LYS A 85 11.76 0.58 -9.87
CA LYS A 85 11.94 1.19 -11.20
C LYS A 85 11.39 2.61 -11.30
N SER A 86 10.35 2.96 -10.54
CA SER A 86 9.77 4.31 -10.60
C SER A 86 10.68 5.37 -10.00
N VAL A 87 11.54 5.00 -9.04
CA VAL A 87 12.47 5.93 -8.37
C VAL A 87 13.89 5.90 -8.95
N ASP A 88 14.25 4.84 -9.68
CA ASP A 88 15.52 4.76 -10.42
C ASP A 88 15.62 5.86 -11.51
N GLU A 89 16.84 6.13 -11.97
CA GLU A 89 17.08 7.12 -13.01
C GLU A 89 16.26 6.81 -14.28
N GLY A 90 15.52 7.82 -14.76
CA GLY A 90 14.60 7.68 -15.88
C GLY A 90 13.22 7.07 -15.53
N GLY A 91 13.01 6.68 -14.27
CA GLY A 91 11.72 6.26 -13.71
C GLY A 91 10.68 7.39 -13.67
N SER A 92 9.41 7.02 -13.46
CA SER A 92 8.31 7.99 -13.44
C SER A 92 8.43 9.00 -12.29
N SER A 93 8.59 8.53 -11.06
CA SER A 93 8.75 9.41 -9.89
C SER A 93 10.03 10.26 -9.97
N TYR A 94 11.11 9.72 -10.55
CA TYR A 94 12.32 10.49 -10.84
C TYR A 94 12.04 11.66 -11.81
N LYS A 95 11.31 11.38 -12.90
CA LYS A 95 10.92 12.40 -13.89
C LYS A 95 9.96 13.43 -13.30
N ASP A 96 8.97 13.00 -12.53
CA ASP A 96 7.98 13.88 -11.90
C ASP A 96 8.65 14.84 -10.92
N LEU A 97 9.61 14.36 -10.12
CA LEU A 97 10.39 15.21 -9.22
C LEU A 97 11.23 16.24 -9.99
N ASN A 98 11.89 15.83 -11.08
CA ASN A 98 12.64 16.75 -11.93
C ASN A 98 11.74 17.80 -12.59
N ALA A 99 10.55 17.40 -13.05
CA ALA A 99 9.56 18.32 -13.63
C ALA A 99 9.09 19.35 -12.59
N LEU A 100 8.80 18.90 -11.36
CA LEU A 100 8.44 19.79 -10.26
C LEU A 100 9.55 20.80 -9.93
N ILE A 101 10.82 20.36 -9.89
CA ILE A 101 11.96 21.26 -9.66
C ILE A 101 12.06 22.32 -10.76
N GLN A 102 11.89 21.92 -12.02
CA GLN A 102 11.91 22.84 -13.15
C GLN A 102 10.78 23.87 -13.05
N GLU A 103 9.57 23.44 -12.73
CA GLU A 103 8.41 24.33 -12.57
C GLU A 103 8.62 25.35 -11.45
N LEU A 104 9.12 24.92 -10.28
CA LEU A 104 9.43 25.82 -9.17
C LEU A 104 10.56 26.80 -9.52
N GLY A 105 11.56 26.34 -10.27
CA GLY A 105 12.64 27.19 -10.79
C GLY A 105 12.13 28.28 -11.72
N LEU A 106 11.20 27.96 -12.62
CA LEU A 106 10.58 28.93 -13.53
C LEU A 106 9.72 29.96 -12.78
N HIS A 107 8.99 29.54 -11.74
CA HIS A 107 8.21 30.44 -10.89
C HIS A 107 9.07 31.38 -10.05
N SER A 108 10.27 30.94 -9.61
CA SER A 108 11.22 31.80 -8.89
C SER A 108 11.85 32.88 -9.77
N ILE A 109 11.78 32.75 -11.10
CA ILE A 109 12.39 33.68 -12.08
C ILE A 109 11.32 34.62 -12.68
N ALA A 110 10.04 34.30 -12.57
CA ALA A 110 8.96 35.16 -13.03
C ALA A 110 8.76 36.36 -12.06
N PRO A 111 8.80 37.62 -12.53
CA PRO A 111 8.49 38.77 -11.67
C PRO A 111 7.03 38.69 -11.19
N PRO A 112 6.72 39.20 -9.99
CA PRO A 112 5.35 39.19 -9.48
C PRO A 112 4.43 39.91 -10.47
N GLN A 113 3.35 39.24 -10.88
CA GLN A 113 2.34 39.85 -11.74
C GLN A 113 1.60 40.91 -10.91
N SER A 114 1.85 42.17 -11.24
CA SER A 114 1.19 43.37 -10.70
C SER A 114 -0.21 43.55 -11.25
#